data_AF-A0A182G983-F1
#
_entry.id   AF-A0A182G983-F1
#
_cell.length_a   1.000
_cell.length_b   1.000
_cell.length_c   1.000
_cell.angle_alpha   90.00
_cell.angle_beta   90.00
_cell.angle_gamma   90.00
#
_symmetry.space_group_name_H-M   'P 1'
#
loop_
_entity.id
_entity.type
_entity.pdbx_description
1 polymer ?
#
loop_
_entity_poly.entity_id
_entity_poly.type
_entity_poly.pdbx_seq_one_letter_code
_entity_poly.pdbx_strand_id
1 'polypeptide(L)'
;MAQFGSTQRGRPLLVHQDYTYIRNGEFGGTINWRCSAYRRLKCKAKAITVKHNGVEFVKLSYALHSHGPKTGSDQQWKHESETVDFLRCEEDEEAMIKCFLEN
;
A
#
# COMPACT_ATOMS: atom_id res chain seq x y z
N MET A 1 0.76 -4.00 8.45
CA MET A 1 2.08 -3.66 7.89
C MET A 1 1.94 -3.55 6.38
N ALA A 2 2.50 -2.50 5.78
CA ALA A 2 2.55 -2.33 4.33
C ALA A 2 3.90 -2.84 3.81
N GLN A 3 3.90 -3.48 2.65
CA GLN A 3 5.13 -3.92 1.98
C GLN A 3 5.11 -3.43 0.53
N PHE A 4 6.25 -2.95 0.07
CA PHE A 4 6.45 -2.55 -1.31
C PHE A 4 7.23 -3.62 -2.05
N GLY A 5 6.86 -3.86 -3.30
CA GLY A 5 7.54 -4.81 -4.15
C GLY A 5 7.33 -4.47 -5.62
N SER A 6 7.66 -5.43 -6.48
CA SER A 6 7.43 -5.30 -7.91
C SER A 6 6.97 -6.62 -8.51
N THR A 7 6.04 -6.54 -9.46
CA THR A 7 5.62 -7.70 -10.28
C THR A 7 6.81 -8.29 -11.01
N GLN A 8 6.69 -9.53 -11.49
CA GLN A 8 7.72 -10.16 -12.35
C GLN A 8 8.14 -9.28 -13.54
N ARG A 9 7.27 -8.39 -14.02
CA ARG A 9 7.54 -7.43 -15.11
C ARG A 9 8.03 -6.07 -14.62
N GLY A 10 8.51 -5.96 -13.39
CA GLY A 10 9.05 -4.73 -12.79
C GLY A 10 8.01 -3.66 -12.42
N ARG A 11 6.71 -3.96 -12.49
CA ARG A 11 5.67 -2.97 -12.11
C ARG A 11 5.54 -2.84 -10.59
N PRO A 12 5.51 -1.62 -10.03
CA PRO A 12 5.35 -1.41 -8.59
C PRO A 12 4.10 -2.07 -8.01
N LEU A 13 4.25 -2.68 -6.84
CA LEU A 13 3.21 -3.34 -6.08
C LEU A 13 3.23 -2.85 -4.63
N LEU A 14 2.05 -2.62 -4.06
CA LEU A 14 1.84 -2.39 -2.64
C LEU A 14 1.03 -3.57 -2.08
N VAL A 15 1.49 -4.15 -0.98
CA VAL A 15 0.78 -5.18 -0.23
C VAL A 15 0.36 -4.61 1.11
N HIS A 16 -0.91 -4.72 1.45
CA HIS A 16 -1.45 -4.26 2.73
C HIS A 16 -2.65 -5.14 3.12
N GLN A 17 -2.62 -5.71 4.34
CA GLN A 17 -3.68 -6.58 4.86
C GLN A 17 -4.07 -7.72 3.88
N ASP A 18 -3.08 -8.42 3.32
CA ASP A 18 -3.26 -9.54 2.37
C ASP A 18 -3.95 -9.17 1.04
N TYR A 19 -4.14 -7.87 0.79
CA TYR A 19 -4.55 -7.33 -0.49
C TYR A 19 -3.37 -6.71 -1.21
N THR A 20 -3.38 -6.83 -2.54
CA THR A 20 -2.36 -6.22 -3.39
C THR A 20 -2.96 -5.09 -4.20
N TYR A 21 -2.19 -4.02 -4.34
CA TYR A 21 -2.53 -2.82 -5.06
C TYR A 21 -1.47 -2.56 -6.13
N ILE A 22 -1.91 -2.03 -7.27
CA ILE A 22 -1.06 -1.61 -8.38
C ILE A 22 -1.09 -0.10 -8.50
N ARG A 23 0.03 0.49 -8.91
CA ARG A 23 0.14 1.94 -9.16
C ARG A 23 -0.87 2.36 -10.23
N ASN A 24 -1.69 3.34 -9.91
CA ASN A 24 -2.68 3.94 -10.80
C ASN A 24 -2.21 5.28 -11.38
N GLY A 25 -1.50 6.07 -10.58
CA GLY A 25 -0.94 7.35 -10.99
C GLY A 25 -0.13 7.99 -9.86
N GLU A 26 0.55 9.08 -10.16
CA GLU A 26 1.27 9.89 -9.17
C GLU A 26 0.96 11.36 -9.42
N PHE A 27 0.74 12.11 -8.35
CA PHE A 27 0.51 13.54 -8.40
C PHE A 27 0.93 14.20 -7.08
N GLY A 28 1.64 15.32 -7.16
CA GLY A 28 2.00 16.12 -5.99
C GLY A 28 2.77 15.35 -4.90
N GLY A 29 3.69 14.45 -5.29
CA GLY A 29 4.45 13.62 -4.34
C GLY A 29 3.65 12.48 -3.71
N THR A 30 2.41 12.25 -4.15
CA THR A 30 1.57 11.13 -3.71
C THR A 30 1.38 10.12 -4.83
N ILE A 31 1.50 8.85 -4.51
CA ILE A 31 1.20 7.75 -5.44
C ILE A 31 -0.20 7.23 -5.12
N ASN A 32 -1.07 7.25 -6.12
CA ASN A 32 -2.39 6.63 -6.05
C ASN A 32 -2.30 5.16 -6.46
N TRP A 33 -2.82 4.29 -5.62
CA TRP A 33 -2.86 2.85 -5.79
C TRP A 33 -4.30 2.38 -5.90
N ARG A 34 -4.55 1.41 -6.78
CA ARG A 34 -5.84 0.71 -6.88
C ARG A 34 -5.66 -0.76 -6.62
N CYS A 35 -6.67 -1.44 -6.10
CA CYS A 35 -6.62 -2.88 -5.90
C CYS A 35 -6.28 -3.60 -7.22
N SER A 36 -5.42 -4.62 -7.15
CA SER A 36 -5.04 -5.45 -8.30
C SER A 36 -6.24 -6.17 -8.92
N ALA A 37 -7.28 -6.45 -8.13
CA ALA A 37 -8.53 -7.04 -8.59
C ALA A 37 -9.52 -6.04 -9.21
N TYR A 38 -9.19 -4.75 -9.32
CA TYR A 38 -10.07 -3.71 -9.88
C TYR A 38 -10.67 -4.10 -11.24
N ARG A 39 -9.84 -4.62 -12.17
CA ARG A 39 -10.33 -5.00 -13.51
C ARG A 39 -11.17 -6.28 -13.50
N ARG A 40 -10.71 -7.29 -12.77
CA ARG A 40 -11.28 -8.66 -12.76
C ARG A 40 -12.55 -8.77 -11.92
N LEU A 41 -12.55 -8.17 -10.72
CA LEU A 41 -13.64 -8.29 -9.73
C LEU A 41 -14.34 -6.95 -9.44
N LYS A 42 -14.07 -5.92 -10.24
CA LYS A 42 -14.64 -4.56 -10.08
C LYS A 42 -14.42 -3.95 -8.69
N CYS A 43 -13.38 -4.41 -7.99
CA CYS A 43 -13.04 -3.93 -6.66
C CYS A 43 -12.68 -2.45 -6.68
N LYS A 44 -13.25 -1.67 -5.75
CA LYS A 44 -13.06 -0.22 -5.68
C LYS A 44 -12.03 0.22 -4.63
N ALA A 45 -11.38 -0.72 -3.95
CA ALA A 45 -10.34 -0.44 -2.96
C ALA A 45 -9.17 0.36 -3.53
N LYS A 46 -8.76 1.38 -2.76
CA LYS A 46 -7.74 2.36 -3.12
C LYS A 46 -6.86 2.67 -1.92
N ALA A 47 -5.58 2.89 -2.20
CA ALA A 47 -4.60 3.35 -1.24
C ALA A 47 -3.81 4.52 -1.83
N ILE A 48 -3.21 5.32 -0.97
CA ILE A 48 -2.35 6.45 -1.34
C ILE A 48 -1.07 6.28 -0.54
N THR A 49 0.08 6.51 -1.17
CA THR A 49 1.34 6.60 -0.46
C THR A 49 1.99 7.97 -0.66
N VAL A 50 2.64 8.47 0.38
CA VAL A 50 3.47 9.67 0.34
C VAL A 50 4.83 9.33 0.92
N LYS A 51 5.87 9.91 0.35
CA LYS A 51 7.22 9.84 0.90
C LYS A 51 7.54 11.16 1.59
N HIS A 52 7.83 11.11 2.88
CA HIS A 52 8.20 12.29 3.66
C HIS A 52 9.40 11.95 4.54
N ASN A 53 10.48 12.73 4.41
CA ASN A 53 11.75 12.52 5.14
C ASN A 53 12.32 11.09 5.05
N GLY A 54 12.19 10.46 3.88
CA GLY A 54 12.66 9.09 3.66
C GLY A 54 11.71 8.00 4.18
N VAL A 55 10.67 8.37 4.94
CA VAL A 55 9.64 7.47 5.44
C VAL A 55 8.46 7.43 4.46
N GLU A 56 7.98 6.23 4.13
CA GLU A 56 6.81 6.04 3.29
C GLU A 56 5.57 5.78 4.14
N PHE A 57 4.57 6.64 4.00
CA PHE A 57 3.28 6.53 4.69
C PHE A 57 2.23 5.97 3.74
N VAL A 58 1.37 5.09 4.26
CA VAL A 58 0.27 4.48 3.48
C VAL A 58 -1.07 4.83 4.12
N LYS A 59 -1.99 5.38 3.31
CA LYS A 59 -3.38 5.68 3.70
C LYS A 59 -4.34 4.92 2.78
N LEU A 60 -5.32 4.21 3.34
CA LEU A 60 -6.41 3.65 2.55
C LEU A 60 -7.45 4.75 2.28
N SER A 61 -7.54 5.22 1.03
CA SER A 61 -8.58 6.19 0.62
C SER A 61 -9.93 5.51 0.36
N TYR A 62 -9.93 4.21 0.11
CA TYR A 62 -11.13 3.36 0.15
C TYR A 62 -10.73 1.94 0.56
N ALA A 63 -11.09 1.53 1.78
CA ALA A 63 -10.63 0.27 2.38
C ALA A 63 -11.51 -0.95 2.05
N LEU A 64 -12.74 -0.75 1.59
CA LEU A 64 -13.67 -1.88 1.37
C LEU A 64 -13.33 -2.65 0.10
N HIS A 65 -13.13 -3.95 0.26
CA HIS A 65 -12.95 -4.89 -0.85
C HIS A 65 -14.26 -5.63 -1.14
N SER A 66 -14.54 -5.85 -2.43
CA SER A 66 -15.68 -6.64 -2.89
C SER A 66 -15.32 -8.13 -3.10
N HIS A 67 -14.22 -8.57 -2.49
CA HIS A 67 -13.68 -9.92 -2.64
C HIS A 67 -12.80 -10.28 -1.44
N GLY A 68 -12.60 -11.58 -1.23
CA GLY A 68 -11.68 -12.06 -0.19
C GLY A 68 -10.20 -11.73 -0.49
N PRO A 69 -9.34 -11.79 0.54
CA PRO A 69 -7.91 -11.59 0.40
C PRO A 69 -7.28 -12.65 -0.50
N LYS A 70 -6.11 -12.35 -1.06
CA LYS A 70 -5.37 -13.33 -1.87
C LYS A 70 -4.60 -14.26 -0.92
N THR A 71 -5.27 -15.25 -0.35
CA THR A 71 -4.61 -16.34 0.37
C THR A 71 -3.87 -17.26 -0.61
N GLY A 72 -2.65 -17.66 -0.26
CA GLY A 72 -1.61 -18.07 -1.23
C GLY A 72 -1.82 -19.40 -1.96
N SER A 73 -1.99 -19.32 -3.29
CA SER A 73 -1.59 -20.39 -4.23
C SER A 73 -1.03 -19.86 -5.56
N ASP A 74 -0.85 -18.54 -5.72
CA ASP A 74 -0.50 -17.93 -7.02
C ASP A 74 0.56 -16.82 -6.88
N GLN A 75 1.56 -17.10 -6.05
CA GLN A 75 2.60 -16.14 -5.66
C GLN A 75 3.99 -16.74 -5.92
N GLN A 76 4.50 -16.57 -7.15
CA GLN A 76 5.95 -16.58 -7.37
C GLN A 76 6.47 -15.15 -7.28
N TRP A 77 6.70 -14.68 -6.06
CA TRP A 77 7.43 -13.45 -5.76
C TRP A 77 8.78 -13.85 -5.18
N LYS A 78 9.87 -13.44 -5.81
CA LYS A 78 11.21 -13.64 -5.27
C LYS A 78 11.42 -12.54 -4.22
N HIS A 79 11.48 -12.94 -2.95
CA HIS A 79 12.02 -12.09 -1.89
C HIS A 79 13.52 -11.91 -2.16
N GLU A 80 13.95 -10.66 -2.34
CA GLU A 80 15.29 -10.24 -1.91
C GLU A 80 15.06 -9.58 -0.56
N SER A 81 15.51 -10.26 0.49
CA SER A 81 15.27 -9.92 1.88
C SER A 81 16.28 -8.89 2.38
N GLU A 82 15.82 -7.69 2.71
CA GLU A 82 16.50 -6.86 3.70
C GLU A 82 15.47 -6.45 4.76
N THR A 83 15.68 -6.97 5.97
CA THR A 83 14.88 -6.72 7.17
C THR A 83 15.12 -5.31 7.66
N VAL A 84 14.06 -4.51 7.79
CA VAL A 84 14.11 -3.29 8.61
C VAL A 84 13.17 -3.46 9.80
N ASP A 85 13.77 -3.74 10.96
CA ASP A 85 13.13 -3.71 12.26
C ASP A 85 12.75 -2.27 12.61
N PHE A 86 11.53 -2.07 13.10
CA PHE A 86 11.20 -0.86 13.86
C PHE A 86 10.40 -1.23 15.11
N LEU A 87 11.07 -0.99 16.25
CA LEU A 87 10.59 -1.11 17.62
C LEU A 87 9.28 -0.35 17.84
N ARG A 88 8.44 -0.95 18.69
CA ARG A 88 7.25 -0.35 19.29
C ARG A 88 7.65 0.47 20.52
N CYS A 89 7.36 1.76 20.52
CA CYS A 89 7.13 2.66 21.67
C CYS A 89 6.95 4.06 21.07
N GLU A 90 6.03 4.92 21.48
CA GLU A 90 4.87 4.87 22.36
C GLU A 90 3.99 6.04 21.88
N GLU A 91 2.74 6.04 22.33
CA GLU A 91 1.66 6.91 21.88
C GLU A 91 2.07 8.39 21.73
N ASP A 92 1.56 9.02 20.66
CA ASP A 92 1.64 10.47 20.34
C ASP A 92 2.62 10.98 19.25
N GLU A 93 2.49 10.51 17.99
CA GLU A 93 2.69 11.39 16.81
C GLU A 93 1.30 11.85 16.28
N GLU A 94 0.49 12.39 17.18
CA GLU A 94 -0.91 12.84 17.05
C GLU A 94 -1.14 14.03 16.09
N ALA A 95 -0.08 14.51 15.46
CA ALA A 95 -0.11 15.48 14.38
C ALA A 95 0.11 14.84 13.00
N MET A 96 0.50 13.56 12.88
CA MET A 96 1.24 13.02 11.71
C MET A 96 0.56 13.13 10.36
N ILE A 97 -0.73 13.29 10.47
CA ILE A 97 -1.69 13.35 9.42
C ILE A 97 -2.33 14.72 9.53
N LYS A 98 -2.69 15.21 10.74
CA LYS A 98 -3.52 16.41 11.05
C LYS A 98 -4.39 16.87 9.88
N CYS A 99 -5.07 15.90 9.25
CA CYS A 99 -5.95 16.00 8.08
C CYS A 99 -5.40 15.51 6.69
N PHE A 100 -4.24 14.83 6.63
CA PHE A 100 -3.26 14.71 5.51
C PHE A 100 -2.91 16.03 4.80
N LEU A 101 -3.73 17.07 4.93
CA LEU A 101 -3.56 18.14 5.93
C LEU A 101 -4.76 19.12 6.03
N GLU A 102 -5.89 18.93 5.31
CA GLU A 102 -7.20 19.64 5.55
C GLU A 102 -8.37 19.10 4.65
N ASN A 103 -8.77 17.83 4.79
CA ASN A 103 -9.97 17.23 4.17
C ASN A 103 -10.70 16.26 5.12
#